data_AF-A0A6N7I0B5-F1
#
_entry.id   AF-A0A6N7I0B5-F1
#
_cell.length_a   1.000
_cell.length_b   1.000
_cell.length_c   1.000
_cell.angle_alpha   90.00
_cell.angle_beta   90.00
_cell.angle_gamma   90.00
#
_symmetry.space_group_name_H-M   'P 1'
#
loop_
_entity.id
_entity.type
_entity.pdbx_description
1 polymer ?
#
loop_
_entity_poly.entity_id
_entity_poly.type
_entity_poly.pdbx_seq_one_letter_code
_entity_poly.pdbx_strand_id
1 'polypeptide(L)'
;MPNYHIEAIDSCREKLDGVKGKFPECADGLPTTCAPDMYGQLAGSGAISSAVDTMAAALRDEFQKAGERAGQISGALDKISVSVQQDEEVNAEMMRLESR
;
A
#
# COMPACT_ATOMS: atom_id res chain seq x y z
N MET A 1 -26.84 6.47 -18.24
CA MET A 1 -25.37 6.44 -18.22
C MET A 1 -24.93 5.49 -17.11
N PRO A 2 -23.82 4.74 -17.27
CA PRO A 2 -23.31 3.92 -16.18
C PRO A 2 -23.00 4.84 -14.99
N ASN A 3 -23.52 4.49 -13.81
CA ASN A 3 -23.24 5.24 -12.58
C ASN A 3 -21.89 4.78 -12.06
N TYR A 4 -20.80 5.25 -12.67
CA TYR A 4 -19.47 4.96 -12.16
C TYR A 4 -19.31 5.70 -10.84
N HIS A 5 -19.07 4.95 -9.76
CA HIS A 5 -18.83 5.53 -8.44
C HIS A 5 -17.42 6.13 -8.34
N ILE A 6 -17.09 7.08 -9.23
CA ILE A 6 -15.78 7.76 -9.29
C ILE A 6 -15.44 8.38 -7.94
N GLU A 7 -16.40 9.03 -7.28
CA GLU A 7 -16.22 9.57 -5.92
C GLU A 7 -15.80 8.49 -4.90
N ALA A 8 -16.31 7.26 -5.04
CA ALA A 8 -15.93 6.15 -4.18
C ALA A 8 -14.53 5.62 -4.52
N ILE A 9 -14.15 5.59 -5.79
CA ILE A 9 -12.82 5.20 -6.27
C ILE A 9 -11.78 6.20 -5.77
N ASP A 10 -12.06 7.50 -5.90
CA ASP A 10 -11.19 8.57 -5.44
C ASP A 10 -11.09 8.55 -3.90
N SER A 11 -12.19 8.33 -3.17
CA SER A 11 -12.15 8.15 -1.72
C SER A 11 -11.32 6.92 -1.29
N CYS A 12 -11.39 5.82 -2.04
CA CYS A 12 -10.57 4.64 -1.78
C CYS A 12 -9.09 4.93 -2.02
N ARG A 13 -8.77 5.66 -3.09
CA ARG A 13 -7.41 6.10 -3.40
C ARG A 13 -6.85 7.01 -2.32
N GLU A 14 -7.58 8.02 -1.88
CA GLU A 14 -7.15 8.93 -0.81
C GLU A 14 -6.86 8.18 0.50
N LYS A 15 -7.76 7.27 0.89
CA LYS A 15 -7.55 6.42 2.08
C LYS A 15 -6.31 5.56 1.94
N LEU A 16 -6.09 4.97 0.77
CA LEU A 16 -4.94 4.12 0.50
C LEU A 16 -3.64 4.94 0.47
N ASP A 17 -3.67 6.13 -0.10
CA ASP A 17 -2.54 7.06 -0.12
C ASP A 17 -2.18 7.55 1.28
N GLY A 18 -3.16 7.72 2.16
CA GLY A 18 -2.95 8.06 3.57
C GLY A 18 -2.37 6.92 4.43
N VAL A 19 -2.37 5.67 3.94
CA VAL A 19 -1.87 4.50 4.68
C VAL A 19 -0.62 3.90 4.02
N LYS A 20 -0.43 4.03 2.70
CA LYS A 20 0.69 3.41 1.97
C LYS A 20 2.06 3.82 2.53
N GLY A 21 2.22 5.09 2.93
CA GLY A 21 3.45 5.60 3.53
C GLY A 21 3.70 5.08 4.95
N LYS A 22 2.64 4.66 5.65
CA LYS A 22 2.72 4.19 7.05
C LYS A 22 3.23 2.77 7.18
N PHE A 23 3.13 1.95 6.12
CA PHE A 23 3.64 0.58 6.15
C PHE A 23 5.16 0.53 6.36
N PRO A 24 6.00 1.22 5.57
CA PRO A 24 7.43 1.28 5.83
C PRO A 24 7.77 1.99 7.15
N GLU A 25 7.00 3.00 7.57
CA GLU A 25 7.19 3.64 8.90
C GLU A 25 7.02 2.64 10.07
N CYS A 26 6.13 1.65 9.94
CA CYS A 26 5.98 0.59 10.95
C CYS A 26 7.22 -0.31 11.05
N ALA A 27 8.02 -0.38 9.99
CA ALA A 27 9.23 -1.18 9.91
C ALA A 27 10.47 -0.46 10.47
N ASP A 28 10.49 0.88 10.48
CA ASP A 28 11.62 1.70 10.96
C ASP A 28 11.93 1.50 12.45
N GLY A 29 10.92 1.18 13.25
CA GLY A 29 11.07 0.91 14.69
C GLY A 29 11.60 -0.47 15.05
N LEU A 30 11.75 -1.37 14.06
CA LEU A 30 12.16 -2.76 14.31
C LEU A 30 13.68 -2.88 14.46
N PRO A 31 14.18 -3.67 15.43
CA PRO A 31 15.60 -3.85 15.66
C PRO A 31 16.27 -4.48 14.43
N THR A 32 17.38 -3.91 13.96
CA THR A 32 18.19 -4.47 12.87
C THR A 32 19.07 -5.62 13.36
N THR A 33 19.56 -5.51 14.59
CA THR A 33 20.27 -6.57 15.30
C THR A 33 19.94 -6.52 16.78
N CYS A 34 19.62 -7.66 17.36
CA CYS A 34 19.46 -7.85 18.79
C CYS A 34 20.76 -8.45 19.36
N ALA A 35 21.24 -7.86 20.45
CA ALA A 35 22.38 -8.38 21.16
C ALA A 35 21.90 -9.47 22.16
N PRO A 36 22.53 -10.66 22.21
CA PRO A 36 22.09 -11.76 23.06
C PRO A 36 22.00 -11.39 24.55
N ASP A 37 22.87 -10.51 25.02
CA ASP A 37 22.95 -10.04 26.40
C ASP A 37 21.72 -9.24 26.85
N MET A 38 20.95 -8.66 25.92
CA MET A 38 19.64 -8.06 26.20
C MET A 38 18.63 -9.05 26.77
N TYR A 39 18.81 -10.35 26.48
CA TYR A 39 17.99 -11.45 26.98
C TYR A 39 18.68 -12.20 28.13
N GLY A 40 19.65 -11.55 28.78
CA GLY A 40 20.47 -12.13 29.84
C GLY A 40 21.65 -12.95 29.31
N GLN A 41 22.33 -13.69 30.20
CA GLN A 41 23.54 -14.46 29.88
C GLN A 41 23.32 -15.98 29.95
N LEU A 42 22.09 -16.44 29.70
CA LEU A 42 21.79 -17.87 29.67
C LEU A 42 22.21 -18.47 28.33
N ALA A 43 22.49 -19.78 28.30
CA ALA A 43 22.89 -20.47 27.08
C ALA A 43 21.89 -20.31 25.91
N GLY A 44 20.60 -20.07 26.22
CA GLY A 44 19.55 -19.83 25.23
C GLY A 44 19.40 -18.38 24.75
N SER A 45 20.06 -17.40 25.38
CA SER A 45 19.88 -15.98 25.07
C SER A 45 20.31 -15.63 23.63
N GLY A 46 21.31 -16.33 23.08
CA GLY A 46 21.70 -16.20 21.67
C GLY A 46 20.63 -16.71 20.69
N ALA A 47 19.94 -17.80 21.03
CA ALA A 47 18.88 -18.33 20.19
C ALA A 47 17.65 -17.40 20.17
N ILE A 48 17.32 -16.79 21.31
CA ILE A 48 16.26 -15.77 21.40
C ILE A 48 16.63 -14.55 20.53
N SER A 49 17.87 -14.06 20.65
CA SER A 49 18.37 -12.96 19.84
C SER A 49 18.20 -13.21 18.34
N SER A 50 18.65 -14.39 17.88
CA SER A 50 18.57 -14.77 16.46
C SER A 50 17.12 -14.95 15.98
N ALA A 51 16.23 -15.47 16.83
CA ALA A 51 14.81 -15.58 16.50
C ALA A 51 14.16 -14.20 16.35
N VAL A 52 14.49 -13.25 17.22
CA VAL A 52 13.99 -11.86 17.14
C VAL A 52 14.54 -11.15 15.90
N ASP A 53 15.82 -11.33 15.58
CA ASP A 53 16.40 -10.78 14.34
C ASP A 53 15.69 -11.30 13.10
N THR A 54 15.42 -12.61 13.06
CA THR A 54 14.70 -13.25 11.95
C THR A 54 13.28 -12.72 11.84
N MET A 55 12.57 -12.59 12.97
CA MET A 55 11.22 -12.03 13.01
C MET A 55 11.20 -10.57 12.54
N ALA A 56 12.12 -9.75 13.03
CA ALA A 56 12.23 -8.34 12.67
C ALA A 56 12.53 -8.18 11.17
N ALA A 57 13.41 -9.02 10.61
CA ALA A 57 13.70 -9.02 9.19
C ALA A 57 12.47 -9.40 8.34
N ALA A 58 11.75 -10.45 8.72
CA ALA A 58 10.54 -10.88 8.03
C ALA A 58 9.43 -9.80 8.07
N LEU A 59 9.25 -9.15 9.23
CA LEU A 59 8.27 -8.07 9.37
C LEU A 59 8.62 -6.86 8.49
N ARG A 60 9.90 -6.45 8.43
CA ARG A 60 10.33 -5.37 7.53
C ARG A 60 9.99 -5.67 6.07
N ASP A 61 10.29 -6.89 5.62
CA ASP A 61 10.02 -7.33 4.24
C ASP A 61 8.51 -7.33 3.93
N GLU A 62 7.68 -7.83 4.84
CA GLU A 62 6.23 -7.82 4.65
C GLU A 62 5.63 -6.40 4.68
N PHE A 63 6.12 -5.51 5.54
CA PHE A 63 5.71 -4.12 5.53
C PHE A 63 6.13 -3.37 4.27
N GLN A 64 7.32 -3.65 3.73
CA GLN A 64 7.74 -3.10 2.45
C GLN A 64 6.82 -3.58 1.31
N LYS A 65 6.55 -4.88 1.22
CA LYS A 65 5.62 -5.45 0.23
C LYS A 65 4.22 -4.87 0.36
N ALA A 66 3.73 -4.64 1.59
CA ALA A 66 2.43 -4.02 1.83
C ALA A 66 2.39 -2.58 1.28
N GLY A 67 3.44 -1.79 1.50
CA GLY A 67 3.59 -0.45 0.92
C GLY A 67 3.59 -0.47 -0.61
N GLU A 68 4.36 -1.38 -1.21
CA GLU A 68 4.42 -1.55 -2.67
C GLU A 68 3.06 -1.92 -3.27
N ARG A 69 2.35 -2.89 -2.67
CA ARG A 69 1.01 -3.31 -3.10
C ARG A 69 0.00 -2.17 -2.97
N ALA A 70 0.04 -1.41 -1.88
CA ALA A 70 -0.81 -0.23 -1.72
C ALA A 70 -0.53 0.82 -2.80
N GLY A 71 0.74 1.05 -3.16
CA GLY A 71 1.12 1.90 -4.28
C GLY A 71 0.58 1.41 -5.63
N GLN A 72 0.68 0.10 -5.90
CA GLN A 72 0.15 -0.52 -7.12
C GLN A 72 -1.37 -0.37 -7.25
N ILE A 73 -2.10 -0.61 -6.15
CA ILE A 73 -3.57 -0.47 -6.13
C ILE A 73 -3.95 1.01 -6.34
N SER A 74 -3.27 1.96 -5.69
CA SER A 74 -3.51 3.39 -5.90
C SER A 74 -3.32 3.78 -7.38
N GLY A 75 -2.24 3.31 -8.02
CA GLY A 75 -2.02 3.52 -9.45
C GLY A 75 -3.03 2.83 -10.37
N ALA A 76 -3.58 1.68 -9.95
CA ALA A 76 -4.65 1.02 -10.70
C ALA A 76 -5.97 1.79 -10.60
N LEU A 77 -6.32 2.31 -9.42
CA LEU A 77 -7.50 3.15 -9.21
C LEU A 77 -7.41 4.45 -10.03
N ASP A 78 -6.24 5.09 -10.07
CA ASP A 78 -5.99 6.28 -10.90
C ASP A 78 -6.25 6.02 -12.39
N LYS A 79 -5.75 4.90 -12.92
CA LYS A 79 -6.00 4.50 -14.32
C LYS A 79 -7.47 4.24 -14.61
N ILE A 80 -8.21 3.66 -13.65
CA ILE A 80 -9.66 3.44 -13.79
C ILE A 80 -10.38 4.79 -13.83
N SER A 81 -10.06 5.72 -12.93
CA SER A 81 -10.66 7.07 -12.93
C SER A 81 -10.42 7.79 -14.27
N VAL A 82 -9.20 7.76 -14.80
CA VAL A 82 -8.87 8.37 -16.09
C VAL A 82 -9.62 7.71 -17.25
N SER A 83 -9.70 6.37 -17.27
CA SER A 83 -10.42 5.65 -18.33
C SER A 83 -11.91 5.99 -18.35
N VAL A 84 -12.54 6.08 -17.17
CA VAL A 84 -13.97 6.43 -17.07
C VAL A 84 -14.23 7.86 -17.55
N GLN A 85 -13.38 8.81 -17.17
CA GLN A 85 -13.49 10.20 -17.63
C GLN A 85 -13.38 10.30 -19.16
N GLN A 86 -12.44 9.55 -19.75
CA GLN A 86 -12.29 9.49 -21.21
C GLN A 86 -13.54 8.89 -21.89
N ASP A 87 -14.11 7.82 -21.34
CA ASP A 87 -15.34 7.22 -21.87
C ASP A 87 -16.52 8.20 -21.79
N GLU A 88 -16.64 8.97 -20.71
CA GLU A 88 -17.67 10.00 -20.56
C GLU A 88 -17.50 11.17 -21.55
N GLU A 89 -16.28 11.64 -21.75
CA GLU A 89 -15.97 12.70 -22.73
C GLU A 89 -16.32 12.27 -24.16
N VAL A 90 -15.89 11.07 -24.57
CA VAL A 90 -16.19 10.51 -25.88
C VAL A 90 -17.70 10.34 -26.08
N ASN A 91 -18.39 9.83 -25.07
CA ASN A 91 -19.83 9.61 -25.15
C ASN A 91 -20.61 10.94 -25.20
N ALA A 92 -20.17 11.97 -24.47
CA ALA A 92 -20.74 13.31 -24.53
C ALA A 92 -20.52 13.98 -25.89
N GLU A 93 -19.32 13.80 -26.48
CA GLU A 93 -19.02 14.31 -27.82
C GLU A 93 -19.88 13.63 -28.90
N MET A 94 -20.06 12.31 -28.82
CA MET A 94 -20.93 11.55 -29.72
C MET A 94 -22.39 12.00 -29.63
N MET A 95 -22.94 12.18 -28.42
CA MET A 95 -24.31 12.70 -28.27
C MET A 95 -24.46 14.12 -28.84
N ARG A 96 -23.43 14.97 -28.71
CA ARG A 96 -23.43 16.33 -29.27
C ARG A 96 -23.40 16.32 -30.81
N LEU A 97 -22.74 15.35 -31.40
CA LEU A 97 -22.72 15.14 -32.85
C LEU A 97 -24.06 14.59 -33.36
N GLU A 98 -24.71 13.69 -32.63
CA GLU A 98 -26.03 13.13 -33.00
C GLU A 98 -27.20 14.11 -32.87
N SER A 99 -27.05 15.17 -32.06
CA SER A 99 -28.08 16.19 -31.84
C SER A 99 -27.95 17.43 -32.75
N ARG A 100 -27.08 17.35 -33.77
CA ARG A 100 -26.93 18.34 -34.86
C ARG A 100 -27.48 17.80 -36.17
#